data_AF-A0A6A4S8R2-F1
#
_entry.id   AF-A0A6A4S8R2-F1
#
_cell.length_a   1.000
_cell.length_b   1.000
_cell.length_c   1.000
_cell.angle_alpha   90.00
_cell.angle_beta   90.00
_cell.angle_gamma   90.00
#
_symmetry.space_group_name_H-M   'P 1'
#
loop_
_entity.id
_entity.type
_entity.pdbx_description
1 polymer ?
#
loop_
_entity_poly.entity_id
_entity_poly.type
_entity_poly.pdbx_seq_one_letter_code
_entity_poly.pdbx_strand_id
1 'polypeptide(L)'
;MSEYAKVQRSALKFKGIGDISAGKKKKKKDKESKQRLEQAVASQNEEEEKSKNAYVDKRTPAQMAFDKMQEKRQMERILNKASKTHKHRVEDFNRNLDNLTEHYDIPKTFALLHTVPPEKFGTMS
;
A
#
# COMPACT_ATOMS: atom_id res chain seq x y z
N MET A 1 38.26 13.84 -13.13
CA MET A 1 37.93 14.36 -11.77
C MET A 1 36.47 14.75 -11.77
N SER A 2 35.66 14.30 -10.81
CA SER A 2 34.19 14.44 -10.88
C SER A 2 33.71 15.85 -10.51
N GLU A 3 32.76 16.34 -11.30
CA GLU A 3 32.19 17.69 -11.34
C GLU A 3 31.38 18.07 -10.07
N TYR A 4 31.10 17.10 -9.19
CA TYR A 4 30.23 17.26 -8.02
C TYR A 4 30.96 17.46 -6.68
N ALA A 5 32.28 17.61 -6.67
CA ALA A 5 33.06 17.71 -5.42
C ALA A 5 32.88 19.05 -4.68
N LYS A 6 32.42 20.12 -5.34
CA LYS A 6 32.24 21.44 -4.72
C LYS A 6 30.78 21.70 -4.33
N VAL A 7 30.37 21.15 -3.18
CA VAL A 7 29.09 21.51 -2.56
C VAL A 7 29.37 22.32 -1.29
N GLN A 8 29.03 23.62 -1.30
CA GLN A 8 29.12 24.47 -0.12
C GLN A 8 28.02 24.11 0.88
N ARG A 9 28.41 23.59 2.05
CA ARG A 9 27.51 23.27 3.15
C ARG A 9 27.50 24.43 4.16
N SER A 10 26.66 25.43 3.93
CA SER A 10 26.38 26.46 4.94
C SER A 10 24.93 26.34 5.45
N ALA A 11 24.74 26.63 6.73
CA ALA A 11 23.41 26.60 7.33
C ALA A 11 22.58 27.79 6.83
N LEU A 12 21.39 27.51 6.30
CA LEU A 12 20.48 28.51 5.72
C LEU A 12 19.97 29.47 6.82
N LYS A 13 20.42 30.72 6.77
CA LYS A 13 19.95 31.80 7.67
C LYS A 13 18.83 32.57 6.99
N PHE A 14 17.63 32.52 7.57
CA PHE A 14 16.49 33.30 7.10
C PHE A 14 16.59 34.75 7.59
N LYS A 15 16.61 35.70 6.66
CA LYS A 15 16.58 37.14 6.96
C LYS A 15 15.24 37.47 7.64
N GLY A 16 15.29 37.96 8.89
CA GLY A 16 14.10 38.34 9.66
C GLY A 16 13.95 37.61 11.00
N ILE A 17 14.70 36.53 11.21
CA ILE A 17 14.82 35.89 12.53
C ILE A 17 16.14 36.38 13.13
N GLY A 18 16.08 37.45 13.91
CA GLY A 18 17.18 37.82 14.81
C GLY A 18 17.51 36.67 15.77
N ASP A 19 18.61 36.78 16.53
CA ASP A 19 19.12 35.73 17.42
C ASP A 19 18.13 35.38 18.55
N ILE A 20 17.08 34.63 18.21
CA ILE A 20 16.12 34.12 19.17
C ILE A 20 16.79 32.94 19.86
N SER A 21 17.22 33.18 21.10
CA SER A 21 17.79 32.17 21.97
C SER A 21 16.94 30.89 21.97
N ALA A 22 17.61 29.75 21.84
CA ALA A 22 17.00 28.44 21.64
C ALA A 22 15.91 28.10 22.69
N GLY A 23 16.02 28.66 23.90
CA GLY A 23 15.04 28.50 24.99
C GLY A 23 13.67 29.12 24.71
N LYS A 24 13.60 30.34 24.13
CA LYS A 24 12.30 30.98 23.79
C LYS A 24 11.61 30.27 22.63
N LYS A 25 12.39 29.74 21.67
CA LYS A 25 11.87 28.96 20.54
C LYS A 25 11.28 27.62 20.99
N LYS A 26 11.93 26.92 21.93
CA LYS A 26 11.43 25.66 22.49
C LYS A 26 10.12 25.85 23.26
N LYS A 27 10.05 26.84 24.16
CA LYS A 27 8.83 27.14 24.95
C LYS A 27 7.64 27.58 24.08
N LYS A 28 7.87 28.34 23.00
CA LYS A 28 6.80 28.73 22.06
C LYS A 28 6.30 27.53 21.24
N LYS A 29 7.21 26.65 20.79
CA LYS A 29 6.88 25.43 20.05
C LYS A 29 6.06 24.44 20.89
N ASP A 30 6.40 24.27 22.17
CA ASP A 30 5.69 23.35 23.07
C ASP A 30 4.28 23.86 23.44
N LYS A 31 4.07 25.19 23.48
CA LYS A 31 2.74 25.77 23.69
C LYS A 31 1.85 25.60 22.45
N GLU A 32 2.43 25.78 21.26
CA GLU A 32 1.71 25.61 20.00
C GLU A 32 1.36 24.15 19.72
N SER A 33 2.25 23.20 20.06
CA SER A 33 1.96 21.77 19.90
C SER A 33 0.86 21.28 20.83
N LYS A 34 0.83 21.74 22.09
CA LYS A 34 -0.27 21.44 23.03
C LYS A 34 -1.61 21.99 22.55
N GLN A 35 -1.63 23.24 22.09
CA GLN A 35 -2.86 23.86 21.59
C GLN A 35 -3.41 23.16 20.34
N ARG A 36 -2.53 22.71 19.42
CA ARG A 36 -2.94 21.91 18.25
C ARG A 36 -3.44 20.51 18.64
N LEU A 37 -2.84 19.90 19.67
CA LEU A 37 -3.28 18.59 20.17
C LEU A 37 -4.65 18.69 20.84
N GLU A 38 -4.86 19.71 21.69
CA GLU A 38 -6.15 19.98 22.33
C GLU A 38 -7.23 20.28 21.31
N GLN A 39 -6.92 21.07 20.27
CA GLN A 39 -7.86 21.35 19.17
C GLN A 39 -8.20 20.09 18.38
N ALA A 40 -7.22 19.22 18.08
CA ALA A 40 -7.47 17.97 17.38
C ALA A 40 -8.33 16.99 18.21
N VAL A 41 -8.09 16.91 19.51
CA VAL A 41 -8.88 16.06 20.44
C VAL A 41 -10.30 16.60 20.61
N ALA A 42 -10.48 17.92 20.69
CA ALA A 42 -11.81 18.54 20.76
C ALA A 42 -12.61 18.30 19.47
N SER A 43 -11.99 18.46 18.30
CA SER A 43 -12.64 18.17 17.02
C SER A 43 -13.03 16.70 16.86
N GLN A 44 -12.21 15.76 17.36
CA GLN A 44 -12.55 14.34 17.33
C GLN A 44 -13.72 13.99 18.27
N ASN A 45 -13.79 14.60 19.47
CA ASN A 45 -14.89 14.38 20.40
C ASN A 45 -16.22 14.97 19.89
N GLU A 46 -16.19 16.12 19.20
CA GLU A 46 -17.40 16.71 18.61
C GLU A 46 -17.94 15.90 17.41
N GLU A 47 -17.06 15.23 16.65
CA GLU A 47 -17.46 14.29 15.58
C GLU A 47 -17.98 12.96 16.13
N GLU A 48 -17.40 12.46 17.23
CA GLU A 48 -17.91 11.27 17.92
C GLU A 48 -19.27 11.51 18.61
N GLU A 49 -19.49 12.66 19.25
CA GLU A 49 -20.76 12.96 19.92
C GLU A 49 -21.90 13.24 18.94
N LYS A 50 -21.61 13.78 17.75
CA LYS A 50 -22.61 13.98 16.69
C LYS A 50 -22.97 12.71 15.92
N SER A 51 -22.10 11.69 15.91
CA SER A 51 -22.35 10.42 15.19
C SER A 51 -23.08 9.37 16.04
N LYS A 52 -23.09 9.50 17.37
CA LYS A 52 -23.81 8.59 18.29
C LYS A 52 -25.33 8.79 18.31
N ASN A 53 -25.81 9.96 17.89
CA ASN A 53 -27.25 10.23 17.78
C ASN A 53 -27.76 9.83 16.38
N ALA A 54 -28.12 8.56 16.24
CA ALA A 54 -28.92 7.99 15.16
C ALA A 54 -28.26 7.85 13.76
N TYR A 55 -27.04 7.31 13.66
CA TYR A 55 -26.64 6.64 12.41
C TYR A 55 -27.33 5.27 12.32
N VAL A 56 -28.59 5.25 11.92
CA VAL A 56 -29.23 4.02 11.46
C VAL A 56 -28.58 3.67 10.13
N ASP A 57 -27.80 2.60 10.11
CA ASP A 57 -27.15 2.13 8.89
C ASP A 57 -28.24 1.76 7.86
N LYS A 58 -28.40 2.63 6.85
CA LYS A 58 -29.38 2.47 5.77
C LYS A 58 -28.90 1.47 4.72
N ARG A 59 -27.72 0.85 4.90
CA ARG A 59 -27.16 -0.09 3.95
C ARG A 59 -27.99 -1.36 3.90
N THR A 60 -28.17 -1.86 2.70
CA THR A 60 -28.79 -3.18 2.51
C THR A 60 -27.85 -4.28 3.00
N PRO A 61 -28.34 -5.47 3.36
CA PRO A 61 -27.49 -6.59 3.75
C PRO A 61 -26.40 -6.93 2.71
N ALA A 62 -26.73 -6.75 1.43
CA ALA A 62 -25.78 -6.94 0.33
C ALA A 62 -24.68 -5.86 0.31
N GLN A 63 -25.03 -4.59 0.56
CA GLN A 63 -24.05 -3.50 0.66
C GLN A 63 -23.12 -3.71 1.87
N MET A 64 -23.67 -4.09 3.03
CA MET A 64 -22.86 -4.39 4.21
C MET A 64 -21.88 -5.56 3.95
N ALA A 65 -22.32 -6.60 3.24
CA ALA A 65 -21.44 -7.72 2.89
C ALA A 65 -20.33 -7.30 1.89
N PHE A 66 -20.66 -6.45 0.92
CA PHE A 66 -19.71 -5.91 -0.03
C PHE A 66 -18.65 -5.04 0.66
N ASP A 67 -19.07 -4.12 1.54
CA ASP A 67 -18.16 -3.24 2.26
C ASP A 67 -17.21 -4.03 3.15
N LYS A 68 -17.72 -5.02 3.90
CA LYS A 68 -16.89 -5.94 4.70
C LYS A 68 -15.86 -6.68 3.84
N MET A 69 -16.25 -7.14 2.64
CA MET A 69 -15.32 -7.80 1.73
C MET A 69 -14.28 -6.81 1.17
N GLN A 70 -14.70 -5.59 0.87
CA GLN A 70 -13.81 -4.54 0.39
C GLN A 70 -12.77 -4.16 1.45
N GLU A 71 -13.19 -3.97 2.71
CA GLU A 71 -12.32 -3.72 3.86
C GLU A 71 -11.29 -4.83 4.03
N LYS A 72 -11.73 -6.11 3.99
CA LYS A 72 -10.81 -7.25 4.03
C LYS A 72 -9.74 -7.19 2.93
N ARG A 73 -10.15 -6.99 1.68
CA ARG A 73 -9.22 -6.88 0.53
C ARG A 73 -8.29 -5.66 0.66
N GLN A 74 -8.79 -4.56 1.19
CA GLN A 74 -7.98 -3.37 1.43
C GLN A 74 -6.89 -3.64 2.47
N MET A 75 -7.23 -4.28 3.60
CA MET A 75 -6.27 -4.67 4.62
C MET A 75 -5.19 -5.60 4.05
N GLU A 76 -5.58 -6.61 3.28
CA GLU A 76 -4.63 -7.52 2.61
C GLU A 76 -3.71 -6.76 1.64
N ARG A 77 -4.24 -5.83 0.83
CA ARG A 77 -3.45 -5.00 -0.08
C ARG A 77 -2.46 -4.10 0.67
N ILE A 78 -2.88 -3.52 1.78
CA ILE A 78 -2.03 -2.68 2.62
C ILE A 78 -0.89 -3.53 3.18
N LEU A 79 -1.19 -4.69 3.75
CA LEU A 79 -0.20 -5.61 4.31
C LEU A 79 0.79 -6.07 3.24
N ASN A 80 0.31 -6.47 2.06
CA ASN A 80 1.15 -6.93 0.95
C ASN A 80 2.03 -5.82 0.36
N LYS A 81 1.53 -4.58 0.31
CA LYS A 81 2.33 -3.42 -0.13
C LYS A 81 3.38 -3.04 0.90
N ALA A 82 3.06 -3.16 2.19
CA ALA A 82 3.98 -2.88 3.28
C ALA A 82 5.07 -3.96 3.40
N SER A 83 4.74 -5.23 3.18
CA SER A 83 5.68 -6.35 3.30
C SER A 83 6.74 -6.36 2.19
N LYS A 84 6.38 -5.97 0.96
CA LYS A 84 7.29 -6.00 -0.18
C LYS A 84 8.04 -4.68 -0.38
N THR A 85 9.34 -4.70 -0.16
CA THR A 85 10.25 -3.61 -0.56
C THR A 85 10.32 -3.48 -2.08
N HIS A 86 10.71 -2.31 -2.60
CA HIS A 86 10.82 -2.08 -4.05
C HIS A 86 11.78 -3.07 -4.72
N LYS A 87 12.93 -3.34 -4.08
CA LYS A 87 13.91 -4.31 -4.56
C LYS A 87 13.28 -5.70 -4.75
N HIS A 88 12.52 -6.17 -3.76
CA HIS A 88 11.88 -7.47 -3.84
C HIS A 88 10.80 -7.52 -4.93
N ARG A 89 10.09 -6.42 -5.17
CA ARG A 89 9.13 -6.33 -6.30
C ARG A 89 9.82 -6.40 -7.66
N VAL A 90 11.00 -5.80 -7.81
CA VAL A 90 11.79 -5.86 -9.04
C VAL A 90 12.36 -7.27 -9.23
N GLU A 91 12.84 -7.92 -8.17
CA GLU A 91 13.30 -9.30 -8.23
C GLU A 91 12.17 -10.27 -8.60
N ASP A 92 10.98 -10.15 -7.98
CA ASP A 92 9.81 -10.95 -8.32
C ASP A 92 9.39 -10.75 -9.79
N PHE A 93 9.45 -9.51 -10.26
CA PHE A 93 9.13 -9.17 -11.65
C PHE A 93 10.13 -9.81 -12.62
N ASN A 94 11.42 -9.71 -12.34
CA ASN A 94 12.46 -10.32 -13.18
C ASN A 94 12.32 -11.84 -13.22
N ARG A 95 12.12 -12.51 -12.07
CA ARG A 95 11.86 -13.95 -12.02
C ARG A 95 10.63 -14.35 -12.83
N ASN A 96 9.58 -13.52 -12.81
CA ASN A 96 8.38 -13.77 -13.59
C ASN A 96 8.64 -13.64 -15.10
N LEU A 97 9.48 -12.69 -15.52
CA LEU A 97 9.89 -12.57 -16.91
C LEU A 97 10.79 -13.74 -17.36
N ASP A 98 11.72 -14.18 -16.50
CA ASP A 98 12.59 -15.33 -16.79
C ASP A 98 11.80 -16.64 -16.95
N ASN A 99 10.71 -16.79 -16.20
CA ASN A 99 9.81 -17.95 -16.29
C ASN A 99 8.75 -17.81 -17.40
N LEU A 100 8.63 -16.64 -18.03
CA LEU A 100 7.64 -16.40 -19.07
C LEU A 100 8.08 -17.12 -20.34
N THR A 101 7.23 -17.97 -20.89
CA THR A 101 7.54 -18.69 -22.13
C THR A 101 7.69 -17.72 -23.29
N GLU A 102 8.86 -17.71 -23.94
CA GLU A 102 9.13 -16.87 -25.11
C GLU A 102 8.22 -17.23 -26.31
N HIS A 103 7.75 -18.48 -26.35
CA HIS A 103 6.90 -19.00 -27.41
C HIS A 103 5.45 -19.14 -26.94
N TYR A 104 4.60 -18.29 -27.49
CA TYR A 104 3.15 -18.31 -27.26
C TYR A 104 2.39 -19.22 -28.26
N ASP A 105 3.11 -19.87 -29.18
CA ASP A 105 2.54 -20.80 -30.16
C ASP A 105 2.80 -22.25 -29.78
N ILE A 106 1.75 -23.07 -29.88
CA ILE A 106 1.85 -24.52 -29.72
C ILE A 106 2.37 -25.09 -31.03
N PRO A 107 3.50 -25.82 -31.03
CA PRO A 107 3.94 -26.51 -32.24
C PRO A 107 2.87 -27.51 -32.68
N LYS A 108 2.44 -27.41 -33.95
CA LYS A 108 1.38 -28.25 -34.56
C LYS A 108 1.59 -29.75 -34.37
N THR A 109 2.82 -30.19 -34.13
CA THR A 109 3.21 -31.59 -33.95
C THR A 109 2.83 -32.16 -32.59
N PHE A 110 2.59 -31.34 -31.56
CA PHE A 110 2.23 -31.84 -30.22
C PHE A 110 0.73 -32.18 -30.08
N ALA A 111 -0.14 -31.51 -30.85
CA ALA A 111 -1.59 -31.73 -30.81
C ALA A 111 -2.04 -33.12 -31.33
N LEU A 112 -1.15 -33.86 -31.99
CA LEU A 112 -1.46 -35.19 -32.54
C LEU A 112 -1.07 -36.36 -31.63
N LEU A 113 -0.35 -36.13 -30.52
CA LEU A 113 0.11 -37.22 -29.64
C LEU A 113 -0.87 -37.58 -28.50
N HIS A 114 -1.92 -36.80 -28.26
CA HIS A 114 -2.84 -37.01 -27.13
C HIS A 114 -4.22 -37.56 -27.52
N THR A 115 -4.36 -38.15 -28.71
CA THR A 115 -5.53 -39.01 -29.00
C THR A 115 -5.12 -40.46 -28.82
N VAL A 116 -4.96 -40.87 -27.56
CA VAL A 116 -4.85 -42.28 -27.20
C VAL A 116 -6.23 -42.92 -27.42
N PRO A 117 -6.39 -43.94 -28.29
CA PRO A 117 -7.67 -44.60 -28.47
C PRO A 117 -8.05 -45.33 -27.18
N PRO A 118 -9.34 -45.34 -26.77
CA PRO A 118 -9.76 -46.05 -25.58
C PRO A 118 -9.53 -47.56 -25.77
N GLU A 119 -8.66 -48.13 -24.94
CA GLU A 119 -8.46 -49.57 -24.86
C GLU A 119 -9.79 -50.25 -24.54
N LYS A 120 -10.13 -51.23 -25.36
CA LYS A 120 -11.32 -52.07 -25.22
C LYS A 120 -11.21 -52.83 -23.90
N PHE A 121 -12.04 -52.49 -22.91
CA PHE A 121 -12.27 -53.36 -21.76
C PHE A 121 -12.85 -54.68 -22.26
N GLY A 122 -12.01 -55.71 -22.31
CA GLY A 122 -12.39 -57.07 -22.62
C GLY A 122 -13.34 -57.61 -21.55
N THR A 123 -14.49 -58.09 -22.00
CA THR A 123 -15.33 -59.01 -21.26
C THR A 123 -14.53 -60.28 -20.94
N MET A 124 -14.45 -60.66 -19.67
CA MET A 124 -14.19 -62.05 -19.31
C MET A 124 -15.32 -62.55 -18.40
N SER A 125 -15.98 -63.59 -18.91
CA SER A 125 -16.82 -64.55 -18.19
C SER A 125 -16.02 -65.35 -17.18
#